data_AF-A0A2N9HU95-F1
#
_entry.id   AF-A0A2N9HU95-F1
#
_cell.length_a   1.000
_cell.length_b   1.000
_cell.length_c   1.000
_cell.angle_alpha   90.00
_cell.angle_beta   90.00
_cell.angle_gamma   90.00
#
_symmetry.space_group_name_H-M   'P 1'
#
loop_
_entity.id
_entity.type
_entity.pdbx_description
1 polymer ?
#
loop_
_entity_poly.entity_id
_entity_poly.type
_entity_poly.pdbx_seq_one_letter_code
_entity_poly.pdbx_strand_id
1 'polypeptide(L)'
;MASARASEMEKMSVEQLKAVKEQTDLEVNLLQDSLNNIRTATTRLELASSALHDLSFRPKGKKMLVPLTASLYVPGTLDDADKVLVDVGTGYFIEVTS
;
A
#
# COMPACT_ATOMS: atom_id res chain seq x y z
N MET A 1 -21.03 21.26 -13.00
CA MET A 1 -21.63 20.74 -11.75
C MET A 1 -21.25 21.54 -10.49
N ALA A 2 -20.00 22.02 -10.32
CA ALA A 2 -19.62 22.85 -9.16
C ALA A 2 -20.41 24.17 -9.02
N SER A 3 -20.73 24.81 -10.15
CA SER A 3 -21.52 26.06 -10.18
C SER A 3 -22.96 25.90 -9.65
N ALA A 4 -23.57 24.72 -9.79
CA ALA A 4 -24.94 24.48 -9.32
C ALA A 4 -25.00 24.37 -7.79
N ARG A 5 -24.00 23.72 -7.16
CA ARG A 5 -23.90 23.63 -5.69
C ARG A 5 -23.67 25.00 -5.05
N ALA A 6 -22.86 25.87 -5.67
CA ALA A 6 -22.62 27.22 -5.16
C ALA A 6 -23.92 28.06 -5.10
N SER A 7 -24.77 27.98 -6.13
CA SER A 7 -26.07 28.68 -6.17
C SER A 7 -27.09 28.15 -5.16
N GLU A 8 -26.99 26.88 -4.74
CA GLU A 8 -27.84 26.31 -3.69
C GLU A 8 -27.36 26.73 -2.30
N MET A 9 -26.05 26.81 -2.08
CA MET A 9 -25.46 27.23 -0.79
C MET A 9 -25.79 28.68 -0.43
N GLU A 10 -25.93 29.59 -1.40
CA GLU A 10 -26.36 30.98 -1.17
C GLU A 10 -27.77 31.10 -0.60
N LYS A 11 -28.59 30.05 -0.73
CA LYS A 11 -29.98 30.00 -0.24
C LYS A 11 -30.12 29.27 1.09
N MET A 12 -29.04 28.70 1.62
CA MET A 12 -29.04 27.91 2.86
C MET A 12 -28.92 28.80 4.10
N SER A 13 -29.50 28.37 5.22
CA SER A 13 -29.26 29.02 6.51
C SER A 13 -27.84 28.73 7.02
N VAL A 14 -27.38 29.53 7.98
CA VAL A 14 -26.05 29.36 8.61
C VAL A 14 -25.92 27.96 9.25
N GLU A 15 -26.98 27.45 9.86
CA GLU A 15 -27.02 26.12 10.48
C GLU A 15 -26.88 25.01 9.43
N GLN A 16 -27.55 25.15 8.29
CA GLN A 16 -27.45 24.20 7.18
C GLN A 16 -26.05 24.22 6.56
N LEU A 17 -25.45 25.41 6.40
CA LEU A 17 -24.06 25.54 5.93
C LEU A 17 -23.06 24.92 6.90
N LYS A 18 -23.29 25.05 8.22
CA LYS A 18 -22.47 24.40 9.24
C LYS A 18 -22.54 22.87 9.13
N ALA A 19 -23.72 22.31 8.92
CA ALA A 19 -23.88 20.87 8.71
C ALA A 19 -23.15 20.39 7.44
N VAL A 20 -23.23 21.14 6.33
CA VAL A 20 -22.50 20.82 5.09
C VAL A 20 -20.99 20.87 5.30
N LYS A 21 -20.50 21.88 6.05
CA LYS A 21 -19.08 21.97 6.40
C LYS A 21 -18.63 20.74 7.19
N GLU A 22 -19.36 20.36 8.25
CA GLU A 22 -19.04 19.19 9.07
C GLU A 22 -19.02 17.90 8.23
N GLN A 23 -19.99 17.73 7.32
CA GLN A 23 -19.99 16.60 6.39
C GLN A 23 -18.79 16.61 5.44
N THR A 24 -18.46 17.78 4.89
CA THR A 24 -17.31 17.93 3.97
C THR A 24 -16.00 17.64 4.69
N ASP A 25 -15.84 18.10 5.93
CA ASP A 25 -14.66 17.82 6.75
C ASP A 25 -14.50 16.30 6.99
N LEU A 26 -15.59 15.58 7.24
CA LEU A 26 -15.57 14.11 7.37
C LEU A 26 -15.15 13.42 6.06
N GLU A 27 -15.71 13.85 4.93
CA GLU A 27 -15.35 13.30 3.61
C GLU A 27 -13.87 13.53 3.28
N VAL A 28 -13.35 14.73 3.58
CA VAL A 28 -11.93 15.05 3.37
C VAL A 28 -11.03 14.16 4.23
N ASN A 29 -11.37 13.95 5.50
CA ASN A 29 -10.59 13.07 6.38
C ASN A 29 -10.57 11.62 5.85
N LEU A 30 -11.72 11.08 5.44
CA LEU A 30 -11.81 9.74 4.87
C LEU A 30 -10.98 9.58 3.59
N LEU A 31 -10.97 10.61 2.73
CA LEU A 31 -10.14 10.63 1.52
C LEU A 31 -8.65 10.69 1.85
N GLN A 32 -8.26 11.48 2.86
CA GLN A 32 -6.88 11.55 3.33
C GLN A 32 -6.38 10.21 3.88
N ASP A 33 -7.19 9.53 4.68
CA ASP A 33 -6.87 8.20 5.22
C ASP A 33 -6.72 7.17 4.09
N SER A 34 -7.66 7.18 3.13
CA SER A 34 -7.61 6.30 1.96
C SER A 34 -6.34 6.54 1.13
N LEU A 35 -5.96 7.80 0.91
CA LEU A 35 -4.74 8.16 0.19
C LEU A 35 -3.48 7.68 0.93
N ASN A 36 -3.44 7.81 2.25
CA ASN A 36 -2.32 7.34 3.07
C ASN A 36 -2.17 5.81 3.01
N ASN A 37 -3.29 5.09 3.03
CA ASN A 37 -3.31 3.63 2.88
C ASN A 37 -2.77 3.20 1.50
N ILE A 38 -3.23 3.85 0.42
CA ILE A 38 -2.75 3.57 -0.94
C ILE A 38 -1.25 3.85 -1.04
N ARG A 39 -0.78 5.01 -0.56
CA ARG A 39 0.65 5.36 -0.59
C ARG A 39 1.51 4.32 0.15
N THR A 40 1.07 3.89 1.33
CA THR A 40 1.77 2.86 2.11
C THR A 40 1.85 1.54 1.34
N ALA A 41 0.77 1.13 0.68
CA ALA A 41 0.75 -0.07 -0.16
C ALA A 41 1.69 0.07 -1.38
N THR A 42 1.66 1.22 -2.08
CA THR A 42 2.54 1.51 -3.21
C THR A 42 4.02 1.40 -2.80
N THR A 43 4.41 2.03 -1.69
CA THR A 43 5.80 1.95 -1.21
C THR A 43 6.22 0.52 -0.89
N ARG A 44 5.35 -0.30 -0.28
CA ARG A 44 5.65 -1.72 -0.04
C ARG A 44 5.84 -2.51 -1.34
N LEU A 45 5.02 -2.23 -2.36
CA LEU A 45 5.13 -2.88 -3.67
C LEU A 45 6.40 -2.45 -4.42
N GLU A 46 6.78 -1.17 -4.35
CA GLU A 46 8.04 -0.66 -4.94
C GLU A 46 9.27 -1.31 -4.29
N LEU A 47 9.27 -1.44 -2.95
CA LEU A 47 10.33 -2.13 -2.22
C LEU A 47 10.38 -3.63 -2.59
N ALA A 48 9.22 -4.29 -2.69
CA ALA A 48 9.16 -5.69 -3.10
C ALA A 48 9.67 -5.89 -4.53
N SER A 49 9.26 -5.03 -5.47
CA SER A 49 9.73 -5.07 -6.85
C SER A 49 11.24 -4.85 -6.96
N SER A 50 11.79 -3.90 -6.21
CA SER A 50 13.24 -3.66 -6.15
C SER A 50 13.99 -4.85 -5.56
N ALA A 51 13.46 -5.47 -4.49
CA ALA A 51 14.06 -6.65 -3.89
C ALA A 51 14.03 -7.87 -4.80
N LEU A 52 12.96 -8.06 -5.58
CA LEU A 52 12.85 -9.11 -6.61
C LEU A 52 13.86 -8.89 -7.73
N HIS A 53 13.97 -7.66 -8.22
CA HIS A 53 15.00 -7.29 -9.20
C HIS A 53 16.41 -7.59 -8.66
N ASP A 54 16.72 -7.21 -7.42
CA ASP A 54 18.00 -7.52 -6.79
C ASP A 54 18.22 -9.02 -6.52
N LEU A 55 17.16 -9.81 -6.46
CA LEU A 55 17.20 -11.27 -6.29
C LEU A 55 17.56 -11.96 -7.61
N SER A 56 17.02 -11.51 -8.74
CA SER A 56 17.23 -12.14 -10.05
C SER A 56 18.69 -12.13 -10.52
N PHE A 57 19.51 -11.19 -10.06
CA PHE A 57 20.95 -11.18 -10.34
C PHE A 57 21.77 -12.08 -9.40
N ARG A 58 21.15 -12.73 -8.42
CA ARG A 58 21.87 -13.55 -7.43
C ARG A 58 22.02 -14.98 -7.93
N PRO A 59 23.24 -15.53 -7.95
CA PRO A 59 23.44 -16.91 -8.35
C PRO A 59 22.82 -17.86 -7.33
N LYS A 60 22.36 -19.02 -7.84
CA LYS A 60 22.02 -20.18 -7.04
C LYS A 60 23.17 -20.56 -6.10
N GLY A 61 22.83 -20.90 -4.86
CA GLY A 61 23.80 -21.23 -3.81
C GLY A 61 24.39 -20.03 -3.08
N LYS A 62 23.93 -18.80 -3.35
CA LYS A 62 24.42 -17.61 -2.64
C LYS A 62 24.02 -17.66 -1.16
N LYS A 63 25.02 -17.52 -0.27
CA LYS A 63 24.79 -17.37 1.17
C LYS A 63 24.17 -16.00 1.48
N MET A 64 23.17 -15.99 2.35
CA MET A 64 22.49 -14.77 2.79
C MET A 64 22.00 -14.91 4.23
N LEU A 65 21.65 -13.79 4.84
CA LEU A 65 21.01 -13.76 6.14
C LEU A 65 19.50 -13.65 5.96
N VAL A 66 18.75 -14.58 6.56
CA VAL A 66 17.29 -14.58 6.54
C VAL A 66 16.80 -14.08 7.90
N PRO A 67 15.90 -13.08 7.93
CA PRO A 67 15.31 -12.60 9.18
C PRO A 67 14.37 -13.67 9.76
N LEU A 68 14.60 -14.07 11.01
CA LEU A 68 13.68 -14.93 11.77
C LEU A 68 12.73 -14.08 12.63
N THR A 69 13.23 -12.95 13.14
CA THR A 69 12.47 -11.93 13.87
C THR A 69 13.02 -10.55 13.51
N ALA A 70 12.45 -9.48 14.08
CA ALA A 70 12.94 -8.11 13.86
C ALA A 70 14.42 -7.90 14.25
N SER A 71 14.96 -8.71 15.17
CA SER A 71 16.32 -8.54 15.71
C SER A 71 17.22 -9.78 15.55
N LEU A 72 16.74 -10.84 14.90
CA LEU A 72 17.48 -12.09 14.75
C LEU A 72 17.55 -12.52 13.29
N TYR A 73 18.76 -12.80 12.83
CA TYR A 73 19.05 -13.26 11.49
C TYR A 73 19.82 -14.57 11.54
N VAL A 74 19.45 -15.50 10.66
CA VAL A 74 20.12 -16.80 10.54
C VAL A 74 20.75 -16.95 9.16
N PRO A 75 21.89 -17.64 9.04
CA PRO A 75 22.49 -17.93 7.74
C PRO A 75 21.62 -18.91 6.95
N GLY A 76 21.34 -18.56 5.70
CA GLY A 76 20.64 -19.39 4.72
C GLY A 76 21.36 -19.38 3.38
N THR A 77 20.92 -20.26 2.48
CA THR A 77 21.45 -20.36 1.12
C THR A 77 20.30 -20.26 0.13
N LEU A 78 20.43 -19.40 -0.87
CA LEU A 78 19.43 -19.25 -1.93
C LEU A 78 19.43 -20.47 -2.84
N ASP A 79 18.31 -21.17 -2.96
CA ASP A 79 18.18 -22.33 -3.86
C ASP A 79 17.75 -21.91 -5.27
N ASP A 80 16.62 -21.24 -5.41
CA ASP A 80 16.10 -20.79 -6.70
C ASP A 80 15.70 -19.31 -6.60
N ALA A 81 16.33 -18.47 -7.43
CA ALA A 81 16.07 -17.04 -7.48
C ALA A 81 14.87 -16.70 -8.36
N ASP A 82 14.49 -17.62 -9.26
CA ASP A 82 13.43 -17.41 -10.23
C ASP A 82 12.06 -17.80 -9.66
N LYS A 83 12.01 -18.55 -8.55
CA LYS A 83 10.76 -18.96 -7.89
C LYS A 83 10.47 -18.10 -6.68
N VAL A 84 9.36 -17.39 -6.72
CA VAL A 84 8.95 -16.48 -5.65
C VAL A 84 7.50 -16.73 -5.25
N LEU A 85 7.22 -16.57 -3.95
CA LEU A 85 5.86 -16.66 -3.42
C LEU A 85 5.24 -15.27 -3.35
N VAL A 86 4.08 -15.12 -3.98
CA VAL A 86 3.29 -13.88 -3.99
C VAL A 86 2.06 -14.08 -3.11
N ASP A 87 1.92 -13.22 -2.09
CA ASP A 87 0.72 -13.13 -1.26
C ASP A 87 -0.41 -12.45 -2.06
N VAL A 88 -1.54 -13.14 -2.23
CA VAL A 88 -2.73 -12.61 -2.92
C VAL A 88 -3.87 -12.25 -1.96
N GLY A 89 -3.65 -12.36 -0.65
CA GLY A 89 -4.62 -12.09 0.39
C GLY A 89 -5.32 -13.35 0.90
N THR A 90 -6.14 -13.14 1.95
CA THR A 90 -6.93 -14.19 2.65
C THR A 90 -6.14 -15.42 3.11
N GLY A 91 -4.82 -15.30 3.22
CA GLY A 91 -3.92 -16.39 3.62
C GLY A 91 -3.45 -17.28 2.46
N TYR A 92 -3.68 -16.88 1.21
CA TYR A 92 -3.26 -17.63 0.03
C TYR A 92 -1.98 -17.04 -0.58
N PHE A 93 -1.10 -17.94 -1.00
CA PHE A 93 0.16 -17.62 -1.67
C PHE A 93 0.23 -18.39 -2.99
N ILE A 94 0.72 -17.74 -4.03
CA ILE A 94 0.93 -18.34 -5.35
C ILE A 94 2.43 -18.36 -5.63
N GLU A 95 2.95 -19.50 -6.07
CA GLU A 95 4.32 -19.58 -6.60
C GLU A 95 4.31 -19.03 -8.04
N VAL A 96 5.15 -18.04 -8.29
CA VAL A 96 5.29 -17.38 -9.58
C VAL A 96 6.75 -17.44 -10.00
N THR A 97 6.97 -17.57 -11.31
CA THR A 97 8.32 -17.47 -11.90
C THR A 97 8.59 -16.00 -12.25
N SER A 98 9.67 -15.45 -11.68
CA SER A 98 10.14 -14.08 -11.86
C SER A 98 10.91 -13.87 -13.17
#